data_AF-A0A660L8R2-F1
#
_entry.id   AF-A0A660L8R2-F1
#
_cell.length_a   1.000
_cell.length_b   1.000
_cell.length_c   1.000
_cell.angle_alpha   90.00
_cell.angle_beta   90.00
_cell.angle_gamma   90.00
#
_symmetry.space_group_name_H-M   'P 1'
#
loop_
_entity.id
_entity.type
_entity.pdbx_description
1 polymer ?
#
loop_
_entity_poly.entity_id
_entity_poly.type
_entity_poly.pdbx_seq_one_letter_code
_entity_poly.pdbx_strand_id
1 'polypeptide(L)' 'MSEPHRAEPGEPPASSRRLLTAADLAARRQVPELHVYRLTRRGVLPVVRLGRYSRDRADALEAWELGGGMSEH' A
#
# COMPACT_ATOMS: atom_id res chain seq x y z
N MET A 1 -34.08 20.38 9.82
CA MET A 1 -32.76 20.06 10.39
C MET A 1 -32.34 18.74 9.79
N SER A 2 -31.41 18.73 8.85
CA SER A 2 -30.97 17.50 8.18
C SER A 2 -29.95 16.81 9.07
N GLU A 3 -30.23 15.57 9.46
CA GLU A 3 -29.26 14.64 10.02
C GLU A 3 -27.96 14.69 9.22
N PRO A 4 -26.77 14.80 9.86
CA PRO A 4 -25.55 14.54 9.15
C PRO A 4 -25.56 13.04 8.83
N HIS A 5 -25.55 12.73 7.54
CA HIS A 5 -25.33 11.38 7.01
C HIS A 5 -24.20 10.73 7.81
N ARG A 6 -24.57 9.82 8.72
CA ARG A 6 -23.64 8.94 9.42
C ARG A 6 -22.87 8.25 8.32
N ALA A 7 -21.61 8.61 8.14
CA ALA A 7 -20.75 7.95 7.17
C ALA A 7 -20.76 6.47 7.54
N GLU A 8 -21.51 5.68 6.78
CA GLU A 8 -21.34 4.24 6.69
C GLU A 8 -19.82 4.01 6.61
N PRO A 9 -19.21 3.11 7.40
CA PRO A 9 -17.79 2.83 7.26
C PRO A 9 -17.56 2.41 5.81
N GLY A 10 -17.10 3.39 5.02
CA GLY A 10 -17.21 3.35 3.58
C GLY A 10 -16.43 2.16 3.09
N GLU A 11 -17.09 1.30 2.33
CA GLU A 11 -16.41 0.31 1.51
C GLU A 11 -15.19 1.02 0.88
N PRO A 12 -13.95 0.58 1.17
CA PRO A 12 -12.77 1.27 0.70
C PRO A 12 -12.90 1.43 -0.82
N PRO A 13 -12.60 2.63 -1.35
CA PRO A 13 -12.87 2.94 -2.75
C PRO A 13 -12.25 1.85 -3.64
N ALA A 14 -12.85 1.52 -4.78
CA ALA A 14 -12.39 0.39 -5.61
C ALA A 14 -10.88 0.46 -5.97
N SER A 15 -10.30 1.66 -5.96
CA SER A 15 -8.86 1.94 -6.05
C SER A 15 -8.03 1.33 -4.91
N SER A 16 -8.54 1.29 -3.68
CA SER A 16 -7.93 0.70 -2.48
C SER A 16 -7.82 -0.83 -2.53
N ARG A 17 -8.72 -1.49 -3.28
CA ARG A 17 -8.67 -2.95 -3.56
C ARG A 17 -7.66 -3.33 -4.65
N ARG A 18 -7.05 -2.34 -5.31
CA ARG A 18 -6.07 -2.60 -6.38
C ARG A 18 -4.78 -3.15 -5.80
N LEU A 19 -4.30 -4.24 -6.39
CA LEU A 19 -3.03 -4.86 -6.06
C LEU A 19 -1.91 -4.25 -6.91
N LEU A 20 -0.99 -3.56 -6.25
CA LEU A 20 0.19 -2.94 -6.84
C LEU A 20 1.30 -3.97 -7.01
N THR A 21 2.05 -3.85 -8.10
CA THR A 21 3.30 -4.59 -8.31
C THR A 21 4.49 -3.80 -7.75
N ALA A 22 5.66 -4.45 -7.68
CA ALA A 22 6.90 -3.76 -7.31
C ALA A 22 7.22 -2.57 -8.23
N ALA A 23 6.90 -2.68 -9.53
CA ALA A 23 7.07 -1.60 -10.50
C ALA A 23 6.10 -0.44 -10.26
N ASP A 24 4.82 -0.74 -9.98
CA ASP A 24 3.83 0.29 -9.63
C ASP A 24 4.25 1.03 -8.35
N LEU A 25 4.79 0.29 -7.38
CA LEU A 25 5.27 0.85 -6.12
C LEU A 25 6.49 1.76 -6.33
N ALA A 26 7.45 1.30 -7.14
CA ALA A 26 8.64 2.05 -7.51
C ALA A 26 8.27 3.36 -8.20
N ALA A 27 7.36 3.32 -9.17
CA ALA A 27 6.88 4.50 -9.88
C ALA A 27 6.16 5.47 -8.94
N ARG A 28 5.27 4.97 -8.07
CA ARG A 28 4.52 5.79 -7.11
C ARG A 28 5.43 6.50 -6.10
N ARG A 29 6.49 5.83 -5.66
CA ARG A 29 7.44 6.35 -4.67
C ARG A 29 8.65 7.06 -5.26
N GLN A 30 8.78 7.04 -6.59
CA GLN A 30 9.96 7.54 -7.30
C GLN A 30 11.27 6.92 -6.80
N VAL A 31 11.24 5.61 -6.47
CA VAL A 31 12.42 4.84 -6.04
C VAL A 31 12.73 3.73 -7.05
N PRO A 32 13.97 3.23 -7.10
CA PRO A 32 14.29 2.08 -7.94
C PRO A 32 13.53 0.81 -7.52
N GLU A 33 13.10 -0.03 -8.47
CA GLU A 33 12.46 -1.32 -8.18
C GLU A 33 13.33 -2.22 -7.29
N LEU A 34 14.65 -2.19 -7.47
CA LEU A 34 15.61 -2.91 -6.62
C LEU A 34 15.49 -2.51 -5.14
N HIS A 35 15.18 -1.23 -4.85
CA HIS A 35 14.94 -0.76 -3.49
C HIS A 35 13.65 -1.36 -2.91
N VAL A 36 12.58 -1.39 -3.71
CA VAL A 36 11.33 -2.08 -3.35
C VAL A 36 11.58 -3.55 -3.03
N TYR A 37 12.27 -4.28 -3.92
CA TYR A 37 12.60 -5.69 -3.68
C TYR A 37 13.42 -5.89 -2.40
N ARG A 38 14.35 -4.99 -2.09
CA ARG A 38 15.13 -5.05 -0.84
C ARG A 38 14.23 -4.89 0.38
N LEU A 39 13.30 -3.94 0.36
CA LEU A 39 12.35 -3.71 1.46
C LEU A 39 11.34 -4.84 1.62
N THR A 40 10.85 -5.39 0.50
CA THR A 40 10.02 -6.60 0.50
C THR A 40 10.75 -7.77 1.14
N ARG A 41 12.03 -8.00 0.80
CA ARG A 41 12.84 -9.07 1.41
C ARG A 41 13.12 -8.84 2.89
N ARG A 42 13.23 -7.57 3.32
CA ARG A 42 13.39 -7.20 4.74
C ARG A 42 12.08 -7.27 5.53
N GLY A 43 10.94 -7.50 4.88
CA GLY A 43 9.62 -7.54 5.55
C GLY A 43 9.12 -6.17 6.00
N VAL A 44 9.68 -5.08 5.46
CA VAL A 44 9.32 -3.70 5.84
C VAL A 44 8.04 -3.26 5.15
N LEU A 45 7.79 -3.75 3.92
CA LEU A 45 6.59 -3.44 3.16
C LEU A 45 5.44 -4.41 3.48
N PRO A 46 4.18 -3.92 3.51
CA PRO A 46 2.98 -4.73 3.72
C PRO A 46 2.61 -5.56 2.47
N VAL A 47 3.52 -6.43 2.07
CA VAL A 47 3.42 -7.26 0.87
C VAL A 47 2.57 -8.50 1.13
N VAL A 48 1.59 -8.74 0.26
CA VAL A 48 0.87 -10.01 0.17
C VAL A 48 1.51 -10.86 -0.92
N ARG A 49 1.95 -12.07 -0.56
CA ARG A 49 2.47 -13.03 -1.52
C ARG A 49 1.31 -13.74 -2.23
N LEU A 50 1.21 -13.56 -3.54
CA LEU A 50 0.31 -14.29 -4.43
C LEU A 50 1.15 -15.28 -5.24
N GLY A 51 1.46 -16.42 -4.62
CA GLY A 51 2.32 -17.46 -5.19
C GLY A 51 3.76 -16.97 -5.42
N ARG A 52 4.19 -16.92 -6.69
CA ARG A 52 5.52 -16.44 -7.11
C ARG A 52 5.65 -14.91 -7.14
N TYR A 53 4.53 -14.19 -7.05
CA TYR A 53 4.50 -12.74 -7.15
C TYR A 53 4.24 -12.09 -5.79
N SER A 54 4.91 -10.98 -5.55
CA SER A 54 4.66 -10.09 -4.42
C SER A 54 3.73 -8.97 -4.89
N ARG A 55 2.63 -8.74 -4.16
CA ARG A 55 1.68 -7.66 -4.44
C ARG A 55 1.31 -6.89 -3.19
N ASP A 56 1.16 -5.58 -3.33
CA ASP A 56 0.79 -4.69 -2.24
C ASP A 56 -0.66 -4.25 -2.41
N ARG A 57 -1.47 -4.34 -1.36
CA ARG A 57 -2.79 -3.70 -1.38
C ARG A 57 -2.57 -2.20 -1.27
N ALA A 58 -3.14 -1.43 -2.20
CA ALA A 58 -2.99 0.02 -2.21
C ALA A 58 -3.40 0.66 -0.87
N ASP A 59 -4.46 0.17 -0.25
CA ASP A 59 -4.95 0.62 1.06
C ASP A 59 -3.96 0.38 2.22
N ALA A 60 -3.45 -0.85 2.32
CA ALA A 60 -2.50 -1.23 3.35
C ALA A 60 -1.18 -0.46 3.21
N LEU A 61 -0.78 -0.19 1.97
CA LEU A 61 0.38 0.62 1.67
C LEU A 61 0.19 2.09 2.06
N GLU A 62 -0.98 2.66 1.78
CA GLU A 62 -1.32 4.04 2.14
C GLU A 62 -1.38 4.21 3.66
N ALA A 63 -2.01 3.28 4.37
CA ALA A 63 -2.00 3.26 5.83
C ALA A 63 -0.58 3.17 6.40
N TRP A 64 0.27 2.36 5.77
CA TRP A 64 1.67 2.22 6.15
C TRP A 64 2.50 3.49 5.88
N GLU A 65 2.22 4.23 4.79
CA GLU A 65 2.81 5.55 4.53
C GLU A 65 2.44 6.56 5.62
N LEU A 66 1.15 6.64 5.93
CA LEU A 66 0.61 7.56 6.94
C LEU A 66 1.14 7.25 8.34
N GLY A 67 1.47 5.98 8.62
CA GLY A 67 2.04 5.52 9.89
C GLY A 67 3.55 5.79 10.09
N GLY A 68 4.24 6.40 9.11
CA GLY A 68 5.68 6.73 9.23
C GLY A 68 6.59 6.09 8.17
N GLY A 69 6.04 5.28 7.27
CA GLY A 69 6.70 4.84 6.03
C GLY A 69 8.10 4.23 6.19
N MET A 70 8.93 4.35 5.14
CA MET A 70 10.31 3.83 5.05
C MET A 70 11.30 4.60 5.96
N SER A 71 10.94 4.88 7.21
CA SER A 71 11.89 5.43 8.17
C SER A 71 12.94 4.36 8.50
N GLU A 72 14.00 4.28 7.70
CA GLU A 72 15.25 3.62 8.09
C GLU A 72 15.83 4.47 9.24
N HIS A 73 15.61 4.04 10.49
CA HIS A 73 16.35 4.53 11.65
C HIS A 73 17.73 3.88 11.72
#